data_AF-A0A7C0YFW7-F1
#
_entry.id   AF-A0A7C0YFW7-F1
#
_cell.length_a   1.000
_cell.length_b   1.000
_cell.length_c   1.000
_cell.angle_alpha   90.00
_cell.angle_beta   90.00
_cell.angle_gamma   90.00
#
_symmetry.space_group_name_H-M   'P 1'
#
loop_
_entity.id
_entity.type
_entity.pdbx_description
1 polymer ?
#
loop_
_entity_poly.entity_id
_entity_poly.type
_entity_poly.pdbx_seq_one_letter_code
_entity_poly.pdbx_strand_id
1 'polypeptide(L)'
;MGVSLMFLGTGSDVGKSIAVTAFCRILKRRGYKVAPFKAQNMSNNSYVTIEGGEIGRAQVAQAEAAGLLPSVEMNPILLKPSSGQASQVVVRGKVATHLSAMEYHKYKVQLKQVVMESFHKLAAQYDVIVMEGAGSCCEMNLKDRDLVNFEMAKAADA
;
A
#
# COMPACT_ATOMS: atom_id res chain seq x y z
N MET A 1 -6.30 -19.28 2.39
CA MET A 1 -5.71 -17.93 2.26
C MET A 1 -4.97 -17.90 0.94
N GLY A 2 -5.08 -16.80 0.18
CA GLY A 2 -4.28 -16.60 -1.01
C GLY A 2 -2.78 -16.47 -0.69
N VAL A 3 -1.93 -16.58 -1.71
CA VAL A 3 -0.47 -16.41 -1.60
C VAL A 3 -0.12 -14.92 -1.63
N SER A 4 0.83 -14.50 -0.80
CA SER A 4 1.36 -13.13 -0.82
C SER A 4 2.71 -13.10 -1.53
N LEU A 5 2.94 -12.10 -2.39
CA LEU A 5 4.22 -11.86 -3.05
C LEU A 5 4.63 -10.41 -2.84
N MET A 6 5.74 -10.18 -2.14
CA MET A 6 6.13 -8.82 -1.76
C MET A 6 7.39 -8.33 -2.48
N PHE A 7 7.30 -7.12 -3.05
CA PHE A 7 8.39 -6.43 -3.73
C PHE A 7 9.02 -5.38 -2.82
N LEU A 8 10.20 -5.72 -2.32
CA LEU A 8 11.07 -4.84 -1.54
C LEU A 8 12.14 -4.21 -2.44
N GLY A 9 12.77 -3.13 -1.98
CA GLY A 9 13.81 -2.43 -2.73
C GLY A 9 14.80 -1.73 -1.81
N THR A 10 15.94 -1.32 -2.35
CA THR A 10 17.05 -0.69 -1.61
C THR A 10 16.89 0.83 -1.42
N GLY A 11 15.81 1.41 -1.95
CA GLY A 11 15.50 2.84 -1.84
C GLY A 11 14.22 3.19 -2.60
N SER A 12 13.86 4.48 -2.58
CA SER A 12 12.80 5.02 -3.43
C SER A 12 13.20 4.96 -4.91
N ASP A 13 12.21 4.90 -5.81
CA ASP A 13 12.39 4.98 -7.27
C ASP A 13 13.25 3.89 -7.93
N VAL A 14 13.59 2.81 -7.22
CA VAL A 14 14.30 1.63 -7.76
C VAL A 14 13.43 0.70 -8.63
N GLY A 15 12.24 1.13 -9.04
CA GLY A 15 11.35 0.37 -9.93
C GLY A 15 10.35 -0.59 -9.27
N LYS A 16 10.17 -0.56 -7.95
CA LYS A 16 9.22 -1.44 -7.22
C LYS A 16 7.80 -1.39 -7.79
N SER A 17 7.25 -0.19 -8.02
CA SER A 17 5.88 -0.04 -8.50
C SER A 17 5.69 -0.59 -9.92
N ILE A 18 6.73 -0.53 -10.76
CA ILE A 18 6.74 -1.12 -12.11
C ILE A 18 6.75 -2.65 -11.99
N ALA A 19 7.59 -3.22 -11.12
CA ALA A 19 7.66 -4.65 -10.89
C ALA A 19 6.31 -5.22 -10.39
N VAL A 20 5.69 -4.56 -9.41
CA VAL A 20 4.35 -4.95 -8.91
C VAL A 20 3.31 -4.88 -10.03
N THR A 21 3.28 -3.80 -10.80
CA THR A 21 2.38 -3.66 -11.96
C THR A 21 2.57 -4.81 -12.96
N ALA A 22 3.82 -5.13 -13.29
CA ALA A 22 4.15 -6.21 -14.22
C ALA A 22 3.68 -7.57 -13.69
N PHE A 23 3.93 -7.89 -12.41
CA PHE A 23 3.52 -9.15 -11.81
C PHE A 23 1.99 -9.26 -11.66
N CYS A 24 1.29 -8.18 -11.34
CA CYS A 24 -0.17 -8.13 -11.40
C CYS A 24 -0.67 -8.58 -12.78
N ARG A 25 -0.10 -8.03 -13.86
CA ARG A 25 -0.50 -8.38 -15.23
C ARG A 25 -0.12 -9.82 -15.61
N ILE A 26 1.09 -10.25 -15.27
CA ILE A 26 1.58 -11.61 -15.59
C ILE A 26 0.69 -12.67 -14.92
N LEU A 27 0.44 -12.52 -13.61
CA LEU A 27 -0.36 -13.47 -12.86
C LEU A 27 -1.83 -13.45 -13.32
N LYS A 28 -2.39 -12.27 -13.60
CA LYS A 28 -3.74 -12.17 -14.18
C LYS A 28 -3.85 -12.91 -15.52
N ARG A 29 -2.85 -12.77 -16.41
CA ARG A 29 -2.82 -13.48 -17.70
C ARG A 29 -2.66 -14.99 -17.55
N ARG A 30 -2.13 -15.45 -16.42
CA ARG A 30 -2.06 -16.89 -16.07
C ARG A 30 -3.35 -17.41 -15.42
N GLY A 31 -4.39 -16.60 -15.28
CA GLY A 31 -5.71 -17.02 -14.80
C GLY A 31 -5.94 -16.83 -13.31
N TYR A 32 -4.97 -16.32 -12.55
CA TYR A 32 -5.15 -16.04 -11.12
C TYR A 32 -6.05 -14.83 -10.89
N LYS A 33 -6.82 -14.85 -9.80
CA LYS A 33 -7.43 -13.65 -9.20
C LYS A 33 -6.35 -12.92 -8.42
N VAL A 34 -5.95 -11.75 -8.90
CA VAL A 34 -4.82 -11.00 -8.34
C VAL A 34 -5.31 -9.65 -7.83
N ALA A 35 -4.85 -9.21 -6.66
CA ALA A 35 -5.03 -7.84 -6.20
C ALA A 35 -3.69 -7.23 -5.80
N PRO A 36 -3.43 -5.97 -6.14
CA PRO A 36 -2.27 -5.25 -5.61
C PRO A 36 -2.53 -4.77 -4.19
N PHE A 37 -1.47 -4.58 -3.42
CA PHE A 37 -1.57 -4.01 -2.08
C PHE A 37 -0.33 -3.19 -1.72
N LYS A 38 -0.55 -1.97 -1.24
CA LYS A 38 0.49 -1.14 -0.63
C LYS A 38 -0.05 -0.55 0.67
N ALA A 39 0.43 -1.07 1.79
CA ALA A 39 -0.05 -0.71 3.13
C ALA A 39 -0.07 0.81 3.35
N GLN A 40 1.01 1.50 2.95
CA GLN A 40 1.12 2.95 3.01
C GLN A 40 1.80 3.48 1.75
N ASN A 41 1.21 4.50 1.15
CA ASN A 41 1.84 5.30 0.10
C ASN A 41 2.02 6.74 0.59
N MET A 42 2.97 7.47 0.01
CA MET A 42 3.16 8.90 0.22
C MET A 42 3.24 9.57 -1.16
N SER A 43 2.19 10.30 -1.53
CA SER A 43 2.06 10.93 -2.84
C SER A 43 0.96 11.98 -2.84
N ASN A 44 1.22 13.15 -3.43
CA ASN A 44 0.18 14.14 -3.73
C ASN A 44 -0.58 13.82 -5.03
N ASN A 45 -0.09 12.86 -5.82
CA ASN A 45 -0.74 12.39 -7.03
C ASN A 45 -1.68 11.22 -6.69
N SER A 46 -2.96 11.56 -6.43
CA SER A 46 -4.04 10.63 -6.08
C SER A 46 -5.05 10.45 -7.21
N TYR A 47 -5.94 9.46 -7.03
CA TYR A 47 -7.10 9.18 -7.86
C TYR A 47 -8.31 8.91 -6.96
N VAL A 48 -9.47 9.42 -7.35
CA VAL A 48 -10.73 9.14 -6.67
C VAL A 48 -11.34 7.87 -7.25
N THR A 49 -11.39 6.83 -6.43
CA THR A 49 -12.00 5.53 -6.76
C THR A 49 -13.51 5.67 -6.98
N ILE A 50 -14.13 4.66 -7.58
CA ILE A 50 -15.59 4.59 -7.71
C ILE A 50 -16.32 4.55 -6.35
N GLU A 51 -15.60 4.18 -5.29
CA GLU A 51 -16.07 4.18 -3.89
C GLU A 51 -16.09 5.60 -3.29
N GLY A 52 -15.61 6.61 -4.04
CA GLY A 52 -15.52 8.01 -3.61
C GLY A 52 -14.29 8.31 -2.74
N GLY A 53 -13.41 7.34 -2.50
CA GLY A 53 -12.19 7.50 -1.70
C GLY A 53 -10.92 7.67 -2.55
N GLU A 54 -9.91 8.32 -1.99
CA GLU A 54 -8.62 8.55 -2.65
C GLU A 54 -7.59 7.41 -2.47
N ILE A 55 -6.87 7.07 -3.53
CA ILE A 55 -5.67 6.22 -3.49
C ILE A 55 -4.53 6.79 -4.34
N GLY A 56 -3.30 6.33 -4.12
CA GLY A 56 -2.15 6.73 -4.95
C GLY A 56 -2.24 6.20 -6.39
N ARG A 57 -1.76 6.99 -7.37
CA ARG A 57 -1.77 6.62 -8.81
C ARG A 57 -1.00 5.33 -9.14
N ALA A 58 0.06 5.02 -8.39
CA ALA A 58 0.78 3.77 -8.57
C ALA A 58 -0.13 2.54 -8.34
N GLN A 59 -0.98 2.59 -7.31
CA GLN A 59 -1.91 1.51 -7.00
C GLN A 59 -3.06 1.43 -8.00
N VAL A 60 -3.47 2.56 -8.60
CA VAL A 60 -4.41 2.56 -9.73
C VAL A 60 -3.85 1.76 -10.90
N ALA A 61 -2.63 2.05 -11.34
CA ALA A 61 -1.99 1.34 -12.45
C ALA A 61 -1.82 -0.16 -12.15
N GLN A 62 -1.50 -0.51 -10.89
CA GLN A 62 -1.41 -1.89 -10.45
C GLN A 62 -2.78 -2.61 -10.47
N ALA A 63 -3.86 -1.91 -10.10
CA ALA A 63 -5.22 -2.45 -10.13
C ALA A 63 -5.67 -2.71 -11.57
N GLU A 64 -5.43 -1.75 -12.47
CA GLU A 64 -5.70 -1.89 -13.90
C GLU A 64 -4.90 -3.04 -14.52
N ALA A 65 -3.65 -3.22 -14.11
CA ALA A 65 -2.80 -4.34 -14.51
C ALA A 65 -3.36 -5.70 -14.05
N ALA A 66 -3.95 -5.75 -12.86
CA ALA A 66 -4.69 -6.91 -12.37
C ALA A 66 -6.07 -7.09 -13.04
N GLY A 67 -6.53 -6.11 -13.82
CA GLY A 67 -7.85 -6.11 -14.46
C GLY A 67 -8.98 -5.83 -13.46
N LEU A 68 -8.70 -5.04 -12.43
CA LEU A 68 -9.64 -4.64 -11.39
C LEU A 68 -9.92 -3.15 -11.45
N LEU A 69 -11.05 -2.75 -10.88
CA LEU A 69 -11.28 -1.35 -10.54
C LEU A 69 -10.42 -0.97 -9.33
N PRO A 70 -9.87 0.25 -9.29
CA PRO A 70 -9.10 0.69 -8.14
C PRO A 70 -10.00 0.83 -6.89
N SER A 71 -9.54 0.30 -5.76
CA SER A 71 -10.28 0.28 -4.48
C SER A 71 -9.42 0.84 -3.35
N VAL A 72 -10.04 1.45 -2.34
CA VAL A 72 -9.32 1.99 -1.17
C VAL A 72 -8.61 0.92 -0.36
N GLU A 73 -9.05 -0.33 -0.45
CA GLU A 73 -8.42 -1.46 0.26
C GLU A 73 -7.02 -1.79 -0.30
N MET A 74 -6.73 -1.41 -1.55
CA MET A 74 -5.42 -1.62 -2.19
C MET A 74 -4.36 -0.63 -1.71
N ASN A 75 -4.78 0.51 -1.15
CA ASN A 75 -3.92 1.51 -0.54
C ASN A 75 -4.61 2.14 0.69
N PRO A 76 -4.69 1.41 1.81
CA PRO A 76 -5.50 1.83 2.95
C PRO A 76 -4.98 3.10 3.63
N ILE A 77 -3.67 3.35 3.60
CA ILE A 77 -3.06 4.58 4.12
C ILE A 77 -2.39 5.35 2.98
N LEU A 78 -2.82 6.60 2.76
CA LEU A 78 -2.18 7.53 1.84
C LEU A 78 -1.77 8.80 2.59
N LEU A 79 -0.49 9.12 2.52
CA LEU A 79 0.06 10.37 3.06
C LEU A 79 0.20 11.38 1.93
N LYS A 80 -0.36 12.57 2.12
CA LYS A 80 -0.25 13.70 1.17
C LYS A 80 0.59 14.79 1.82
N PRO A 81 1.88 14.91 1.48
CA PRO A 81 2.76 15.92 2.06
C PRO A 81 2.22 17.34 1.82
N SER A 82 2.19 18.13 2.89
CA SER A 82 1.84 19.55 2.86
C SER A 82 3.04 20.42 3.24
N SER A 83 2.90 21.74 3.15
CA SER A 83 3.91 22.68 3.65
C SER A 83 4.16 22.48 5.16
N GLY A 84 5.38 22.79 5.62
CA GLY A 84 5.73 22.77 7.05
C GLY A 84 6.01 21.39 7.67
N GLN A 85 6.49 20.41 6.89
CA GLN A 85 6.81 19.04 7.35
C GLN A 85 5.62 18.26 7.94
N ALA A 86 4.40 18.67 7.59
CA ALA A 86 3.18 17.94 7.91
C ALA A 86 2.71 17.11 6.71
N SER A 87 1.84 16.15 6.97
CA SER A 87 1.14 15.39 5.95
C SER A 87 -0.32 15.23 6.33
N GLN A 88 -1.19 15.39 5.35
CA GLN A 88 -2.56 14.92 5.46
C GLN A 88 -2.54 13.39 5.45
N VAL A 89 -3.19 12.79 6.44
CA VAL A 89 -3.34 11.35 6.57
C VAL A 89 -4.71 10.95 6.04
N VAL A 90 -4.72 10.23 4.93
CA VAL A 90 -5.91 9.65 4.31
C VAL A 90 -5.98 8.18 4.72
N VAL A 91 -7.11 7.79 5.31
CA VAL A 91 -7.37 6.43 5.80
C VAL A 91 -8.59 5.88 5.06
N ARG A 92 -8.39 4.77 4.34
CA ARG A 92 -9.40 4.14 3.44
C ARG A 92 -10.07 5.19 2.54
N GLY A 93 -9.24 6.01 1.92
CA GLY A 93 -9.66 7.03 0.96
C GLY A 93 -10.33 8.27 1.53
N LYS A 94 -10.45 8.42 2.86
CA LYS A 94 -10.99 9.62 3.50
C LYS A 94 -9.94 10.34 4.32
N VAL A 95 -9.93 11.67 4.27
CA VAL A 95 -9.06 12.48 5.12
C VAL A 95 -9.42 12.25 6.58
N ALA A 96 -8.48 11.74 7.36
CA ALA A 96 -8.66 11.48 8.79
C ALA A 96 -8.11 12.61 9.65
N THR A 97 -6.89 13.08 9.34
CA THR A 97 -6.20 14.11 10.15
C THR A 97 -5.04 14.74 9.37
N HIS A 98 -4.44 15.78 9.92
CA HIS A 98 -3.20 16.41 9.45
C HIS A 98 -2.18 16.34 10.58
N LEU A 99 -1.03 15.70 10.34
CA LEU A 99 -0.04 15.44 11.38
C LEU A 99 1.35 15.84 10.92
N SER A 100 2.16 16.35 11.83
CA SER A 100 3.62 16.42 11.65
C SER A 100 4.22 15.02 11.54
N ALA A 101 5.45 14.91 11.02
CA ALA A 101 6.17 13.64 10.97
C ALA A 101 6.26 12.95 12.36
N MET A 102 6.50 13.72 13.42
CA MET A 102 6.61 13.20 14.79
C MET A 102 5.28 12.67 15.32
N GLU A 103 4.18 13.37 15.08
CA GLU A 103 2.84 12.92 15.49
C GLU A 103 2.42 11.69 14.69
N TYR A 104 2.73 11.67 13.39
CA TYR A 104 2.47 10.52 12.54
C TYR A 104 3.14 9.25 13.05
N HIS A 105 4.38 9.36 13.55
CA HIS A 105 5.07 8.22 14.15
C HIS A 105 4.33 7.59 15.34
N LYS A 106 3.61 8.39 16.14
CA LYS A 106 2.77 7.89 17.24
C LYS A 106 1.45 7.30 16.72
N TYR A 107 0.89 7.93 15.69
CA TYR A 107 -0.39 7.54 15.09
C TYR A 107 -0.33 6.20 14.34
N LYS A 108 0.83 5.83 13.77
CA LYS A 108 1.05 4.56 13.05
C LYS A 108 0.55 3.31 13.78
N VAL A 109 0.64 3.27 15.11
CA VAL A 109 0.18 2.11 15.91
C VAL A 109 -1.31 1.83 15.67
N GLN A 110 -2.12 2.88 15.57
CA GLN A 110 -3.57 2.77 15.31
C GLN A 110 -3.85 2.35 13.86
N LEU A 111 -2.98 2.74 12.93
CA LEU A 111 -3.13 2.41 11.50
C LEU A 111 -2.83 0.94 11.19
N LYS A 112 -2.06 0.24 12.04
CA LYS A 112 -1.74 -1.18 11.84
C LYS A 112 -3.00 -2.04 11.72
N GLN A 113 -4.00 -1.79 12.57
CA GLN A 113 -5.27 -2.53 12.50
C GLN A 113 -5.98 -2.28 11.16
N VAL A 114 -6.06 -1.02 10.72
CA VAL A 114 -6.72 -0.65 9.46
C VAL A 114 -6.05 -1.35 8.27
N VAL A 115 -4.71 -1.34 8.22
CA VAL A 115 -3.92 -2.00 7.18
C VAL A 115 -4.19 -3.50 7.14
N MET A 116 -4.16 -4.17 8.29
CA MET A 116 -4.37 -5.62 8.36
C MET A 116 -5.79 -6.03 7.98
N GLU A 117 -6.80 -5.28 8.41
CA GLU A 117 -8.18 -5.50 7.99
C GLU A 117 -8.35 -5.36 6.45
N SER A 118 -7.72 -4.35 5.86
CA SER A 118 -7.74 -4.12 4.40
C SER A 118 -7.02 -5.25 3.64
N PHE A 119 -5.86 -5.67 4.14
CA PHE A 119 -5.14 -6.82 3.61
C PHE A 119 -5.97 -8.11 3.68
N HIS A 120 -6.54 -8.44 4.84
CA HIS A 120 -7.35 -9.66 5.01
C HIS A 120 -8.60 -9.66 4.13
N LYS A 121 -9.26 -8.52 3.92
CA LYS A 121 -10.39 -8.39 3.00
C LYS A 121 -10.00 -8.78 1.57
N LEU A 122 -8.83 -8.35 1.10
CA LEU A 122 -8.32 -8.72 -0.22
C LEU A 122 -7.87 -10.19 -0.24
N ALA A 123 -7.09 -10.63 0.75
CA ALA A 123 -6.57 -12.00 0.84
C ALA A 123 -7.67 -13.08 0.96
N ALA A 124 -8.87 -12.70 1.38
CA ALA A 124 -10.06 -13.57 1.39
C ALA A 124 -10.73 -13.72 0.01
N GLN A 125 -10.49 -12.79 -0.92
CA GLN A 125 -11.17 -12.71 -2.22
C GLN A 125 -10.29 -13.06 -3.42
N TYR A 126 -8.97 -12.93 -3.27
CA TYR A 126 -7.99 -13.09 -4.34
C TYR A 126 -7.02 -14.23 -4.05
N ASP A 127 -6.58 -14.90 -5.11
CA ASP A 127 -5.65 -16.03 -5.05
C ASP A 127 -4.23 -15.56 -4.74
N VAL A 128 -3.85 -14.38 -5.27
CA VAL A 128 -2.53 -13.78 -5.07
C VAL A 128 -2.63 -12.30 -4.71
N ILE A 129 -1.97 -11.89 -3.63
CA ILE A 129 -1.79 -10.48 -3.27
C ILE A 129 -0.37 -10.05 -3.65
N VAL A 130 -0.25 -9.12 -4.59
CA VAL A 130 1.06 -8.58 -5.03
C VAL A 130 1.32 -7.28 -4.28
N MET A 131 2.30 -7.33 -3.38
CA MET A 131 2.53 -6.29 -2.38
C MET A 131 3.71 -5.40 -2.76
N GLU A 132 3.57 -4.09 -2.54
CA GLU A 132 4.64 -3.11 -2.75
C GLU A 132 5.18 -2.57 -1.41
N GLY A 133 6.50 -2.66 -1.20
CA GLY A 133 7.18 -1.97 -0.12
C GLY A 133 7.30 -0.45 -0.35
N ALA A 134 7.81 0.27 0.64
CA ALA A 134 8.11 1.70 0.56
C ALA A 134 9.57 1.98 0.91
N GLY A 135 10.15 3.02 0.31
CA GLY A 135 11.53 3.41 0.58
C GLY A 135 12.52 2.26 0.42
N SER A 136 13.53 2.25 1.29
CA SER A 136 14.40 1.09 1.47
C SER A 136 13.76 0.06 2.40
N CYS A 137 13.91 -1.22 2.09
CA CYS A 137 13.41 -2.30 2.95
C CYS A 137 14.11 -2.35 4.31
N CYS A 138 15.34 -1.83 4.39
CA CYS A 138 16.16 -1.84 5.59
C CYS A 138 16.38 -0.41 6.09
N GLU A 139 15.30 0.27 6.45
CA GLU A 139 15.36 1.52 7.20
C GLU A 139 15.44 1.18 8.69
N MET A 140 16.65 0.85 9.17
CA MET A 140 16.90 0.41 10.56
C MET A 140 16.30 1.37 11.60
N ASN A 141 16.27 2.66 11.28
CA ASN A 141 15.67 3.71 12.10
C ASN A 141 14.14 3.62 12.22
N LEU A 142 13.47 2.86 11.36
CA LEU A 142 12.01 2.69 11.32
C LEU A 142 11.55 1.27 11.66
N LYS A 143 12.47 0.34 11.91
CA LYS A 143 12.19 -1.10 12.07
C LYS A 143 11.07 -1.39 13.07
N ASP A 144 11.12 -0.79 14.26
CA ASP A 144 10.12 -1.03 15.32
C ASP A 144 8.73 -0.50 15.01
N ARG A 145 8.61 0.32 13.95
CA ARG A 145 7.37 1.01 13.55
C ARG A 145 7.13 0.91 12.05
N ASP A 146 7.69 -0.13 11.45
CA ASP A 146 7.47 -0.45 10.05
C ASP A 146 6.04 -0.96 9.88
N LEU A 147 5.38 -0.44 8.85
CA LEU A 147 4.00 -0.76 8.48
C LEU A 147 3.93 -1.30 7.04
N VAL A 148 5.03 -1.22 6.29
CA VAL A 148 5.00 -1.31 4.83
C VAL A 148 6.02 -2.30 4.28
N ASN A 149 7.10 -2.60 5.00
CA ASN A 149 8.16 -3.49 4.55
C ASN A 149 8.15 -4.83 5.30
N PHE A 150 9.21 -5.18 6.04
CA PHE A 150 9.38 -6.51 6.63
C PHE A 150 8.29 -6.88 7.64
N GLU A 151 7.79 -5.93 8.43
CA GLU A 151 6.69 -6.21 9.36
C GLU A 151 5.41 -6.59 8.62
N MET A 152 5.16 -5.97 7.46
CA MET A 152 4.03 -6.30 6.60
C MET A 152 4.25 -7.65 5.89
N ALA A 153 5.46 -7.92 5.40
CA ALA A 153 5.82 -9.20 4.79
C ALA A 153 5.59 -10.36 5.75
N LYS A 154 6.09 -10.23 6.99
CA LYS A 154 5.91 -11.22 8.06
C LYS A 154 4.45 -11.41 8.42
N ALA A 155 3.66 -10.33 8.47
CA ALA A 155 2.23 -10.42 8.77
C ALA A 155 1.42 -11.06 7.63
N ALA A 156 1.90 -10.96 6.39
CA ALA A 156 1.26 -11.50 5.20
C ALA A 156 1.79 -12.89 4.78
N ASP A 157 2.76 -13.44 5.51
CA ASP A 157 3.50 -14.67 5.16
C ASP A 157 4.08 -14.61 3.73
N ALA A 158 4.82 -13.53 3.44
CA ALA A 158 5.31 -13.14 2.11
C ALA A 158 6.83 -13.04 2.00
#